data_AF-A0A957CN58-F1
#
_entry.id   AF-A0A957CN58-F1
#
_cell.length_a   1.000
_cell.length_b   1.000
_cell.length_c   1.000
_cell.angle_alpha   90.00
_cell.angle_beta   90.00
_cell.angle_gamma   90.00
#
_symmetry.space_group_name_H-M   'P 1'
#
loop_
_entity.id
_entity.type
_entity.pdbx_description
1 polymer ?
#
loop_
_entity_poly.entity_id
_entity_poly.type
_entity_poly.pdbx_seq_one_letter_code
_entity_poly.pdbx_strand_id
1 'polypeptide(L)'
;SKYTNSFDSVFESEGIHVIPTPVRAPNANAYSERWVRTVREECLDHLLIMNETHLLRVLKSYINYYERARPHQGLHQQMPIPQQRVSNTSPIRKREVLGGIINDYYRAQASSSLYLH
;
A
#
# COMPACT_ATOMS: atom_id res chain seq x y z
N SER A 1 4.28 29.43 5.87
CA SER A 1 3.74 28.07 5.65
C SER A 1 2.61 27.84 6.62
N LYS A 2 1.50 27.19 6.23
CA LYS A 2 0.28 27.09 7.05
C LYS A 2 0.35 25.98 8.13
N TYR A 3 1.44 25.20 8.19
CA TYR A 3 1.61 24.03 9.09
C TYR A 3 3.06 23.75 9.51
N THR A 4 3.85 24.71 10.01
CA THR A 4 5.29 24.45 10.28
C THR A 4 5.63 24.23 11.75
N ASN A 5 5.55 25.25 12.61
CA ASN A 5 6.24 25.15 13.91
C ASN A 5 5.69 24.06 14.84
N SER A 6 4.36 23.88 14.91
CA SER A 6 3.74 22.83 15.73
C SER A 6 3.96 21.42 15.19
N PHE A 7 4.22 21.30 13.90
CA PHE A 7 4.42 20.00 13.24
C PHE A 7 5.89 19.60 13.40
N ASP A 8 6.80 20.54 13.14
CA ASP A 8 8.23 20.38 13.32
C ASP A 8 8.57 20.05 14.79
N SER A 9 7.91 20.71 15.76
CA SER A 9 8.13 20.45 17.19
C SER A 9 7.80 19.02 17.61
N VAL A 10 6.82 18.36 16.97
CA VAL A 10 6.47 16.96 17.25
C VAL A 10 7.56 16.03 16.74
N PHE A 11 8.10 16.29 15.55
CA PHE A 11 9.20 15.50 15.00
C PHE A 11 10.50 15.71 15.78
N GLU A 12 10.81 16.96 16.16
CA GLU A 12 11.96 17.29 16.99
C GLU A 12 11.88 16.62 18.37
N SER A 13 10.70 16.54 19.00
CA SER A 13 10.53 15.82 20.27
C SER A 13 10.80 14.32 20.17
N GLU A 14 10.64 13.74 18.97
CA GLU A 14 10.96 12.34 18.66
C GLU A 14 12.39 12.17 18.07
N GLY A 15 13.19 13.25 18.06
CA GLY A 15 14.56 13.24 17.53
C GLY A 15 14.66 13.25 16.00
N ILE A 16 13.55 13.46 15.29
CA ILE A 16 13.48 13.43 13.83
C ILE A 16 13.72 14.83 13.27
N HIS A 17 14.71 14.96 12.38
CA HIS A 17 15.05 16.22 11.72
C HIS A 17 14.24 16.38 10.43
N VAL A 18 13.40 17.41 10.36
CA VAL A 18 12.60 17.71 9.18
C VAL A 18 13.48 18.33 8.10
N ILE A 19 13.65 17.62 6.97
CA ILE A 19 14.41 18.13 5.81
C ILE A 19 13.41 18.61 4.76
N PRO A 20 13.33 19.92 4.46
CA PRO A 20 12.45 20.42 3.43
C PRO A 20 12.88 19.91 2.05
N THR A 21 11.91 19.53 1.22
CA THR A 21 12.19 19.14 -0.17
C THR A 21 12.87 20.32 -0.90
N PRO A 22 14.09 20.16 -1.45
CA PRO A 22 14.78 21.23 -2.13
C PRO A 22 14.01 21.73 -3.35
N VAL A 23 14.04 23.04 -3.57
CA VAL A 23 13.47 23.67 -4.76
C VAL A 23 14.22 23.16 -6.00
N ARG A 24 13.48 22.68 -7.01
CA ARG A 24 14.03 22.10 -8.27
C ARG A 24 14.82 20.80 -8.11
N ALA A 25 14.56 20.01 -7.07
CA ALA A 25 15.10 18.66 -6.93
C ALA A 25 14.02 17.60 -7.26
N PRO A 26 13.81 17.21 -8.54
CA PRO A 26 12.76 16.26 -8.93
C PRO A 26 12.88 14.91 -8.22
N ASN A 27 14.11 14.51 -7.84
CA ASN A 27 14.34 13.25 -7.14
C ASN A 27 14.02 13.31 -5.64
N ALA A 28 13.94 14.49 -5.03
CA ALA A 28 13.79 14.62 -3.58
C ALA A 28 12.39 14.21 -3.07
N ASN A 29 11.40 14.13 -3.96
CA ASN A 29 10.07 13.62 -3.65
C ASN A 29 9.62 12.50 -4.62
N ALA A 30 10.52 12.01 -5.47
CA ALA A 30 10.18 11.09 -6.56
C ALA A 30 9.49 9.80 -6.07
N TYR A 31 9.86 9.30 -4.89
CA TYR A 31 9.20 8.12 -4.30
C TYR A 31 7.75 8.39 -3.91
N SER A 32 7.48 9.50 -3.22
CA SER A 32 6.11 9.89 -2.85
C SER A 32 5.26 10.17 -4.08
N GLU A 33 5.82 10.89 -5.07
CA GLU A 33 5.13 11.19 -6.33
C GLU A 33 4.80 9.91 -7.11
N ARG A 34 5.74 8.97 -7.17
CA ARG A 34 5.53 7.66 -7.79
C ARG A 34 4.45 6.87 -7.07
N TRP A 35 4.44 6.89 -5.74
CA TRP A 35 3.41 6.23 -4.96
C TRP A 35 2.01 6.83 -5.22
N VAL A 36 1.91 8.17 -5.21
CA VAL A 36 0.65 8.89 -5.53
C VAL A 36 0.16 8.57 -6.94
N ARG A 37 1.06 8.50 -7.93
CA ARG A 37 0.71 8.07 -9.28
C ARG A 37 0.15 6.65 -9.30
N THR A 38 0.80 5.73 -8.58
CA THR A 38 0.39 4.32 -8.55
C THR A 38 -1.03 4.16 -7.99
N VAL A 39 -1.34 4.77 -6.84
CA VAL A 39 -2.70 4.70 -6.27
C VAL A 39 -3.75 5.38 -7.15
N ARG A 40 -3.35 6.41 -7.89
CA ARG A 40 -4.24 7.07 -8.84
C ARG A 40 -4.60 6.15 -10.00
N GLU A 41 -3.58 5.63 -10.68
CA GLU A 41 -3.73 4.78 -11.87
C GLU A 41 -4.40 3.43 -11.56
N GLU A 42 -4.12 2.83 -10.40
CA GLU A 42 -4.65 1.50 -10.06
C GLU A 42 -6.03 1.53 -9.39
N CYS A 43 -6.46 2.69 -8.87
CA CYS A 43 -7.61 2.77 -7.98
C CYS A 43 -8.43 4.05 -8.13
N LEU A 44 -7.85 5.23 -7.89
CA LEU A 44 -8.65 6.45 -7.75
C LEU A 44 -9.21 6.98 -9.06
N ASP A 45 -8.57 6.70 -10.20
CA ASP A 45 -9.11 7.08 -11.52
C ASP A 45 -10.32 6.22 -11.94
N HIS A 46 -10.61 5.14 -11.20
CA HIS A 46 -11.74 4.23 -11.44
C HIS A 46 -12.88 4.41 -10.44
N LEU A 47 -12.75 5.30 -9.45
CA LEU A 47 -13.70 5.48 -8.36
C LEU A 47 -14.29 6.89 -8.32
N LEU A 48 -15.60 6.97 -8.20
CA LEU A 48 -16.25 8.19 -7.76
C LEU A 48 -16.11 8.33 -6.24
N ILE A 49 -15.21 9.22 -5.83
CA ILE A 49 -15.02 9.55 -4.41
C ILE A 49 -16.12 10.53 -3.96
N MET A 50 -16.89 10.11 -2.96
CA MET A 50 -18.11 10.81 -2.53
C MET A 50 -17.84 11.87 -1.47
N ASN A 51 -16.86 11.62 -0.59
CA ASN A 51 -16.43 12.50 0.48
C ASN A 51 -15.08 12.01 1.04
N GLU A 52 -14.52 12.77 1.96
CA GLU A 52 -13.25 12.44 2.62
C GLU A 52 -13.29 11.10 3.36
N THR A 53 -14.37 10.79 4.09
CA THR A 53 -14.50 9.50 4.79
C THR A 53 -14.48 8.33 3.81
N HIS A 54 -15.11 8.48 2.64
CA HIS A 54 -15.05 7.48 1.58
C HIS A 54 -13.62 7.34 1.04
N LEU A 55 -12.94 8.46 0.76
CA LEU A 55 -11.54 8.44 0.32
C LEU A 55 -10.63 7.71 1.31
N LEU A 56 -10.74 8.01 2.60
CA LEU A 56 -9.92 7.38 3.64
C LEU A 56 -10.16 5.87 3.73
N ARG A 57 -11.41 5.41 3.56
CA ARG A 57 -11.73 3.98 3.51
C ARG A 57 -11.12 3.31 2.29
N VAL A 58 -11.22 3.95 1.12
CA VAL A 58 -10.62 3.46 -0.13
C VAL A 58 -9.09 3.37 0.02
N LEU A 59 -8.44 4.43 0.48
CA LEU A 59 -6.99 4.46 0.69
C LEU A 59 -6.54 3.42 1.70
N LYS A 60 -7.27 3.23 2.81
CA LYS A 60 -6.94 2.18 3.79
C LYS A 60 -7.00 0.78 3.20
N SER A 61 -8.02 0.48 2.39
CA SER A 61 -8.12 -0.80 1.68
C SER A 61 -7.02 -0.95 0.63
N TYR A 62 -6.70 0.11 -0.10
CA TYR A 62 -5.64 0.10 -1.10
C TYR A 62 -4.26 -0.11 -0.47
N ILE A 63 -3.93 0.60 0.61
CA ILE A 63 -2.66 0.45 1.34
C ILE A 63 -2.50 -0.99 1.85
N ASN A 64 -3.57 -1.60 2.37
CA ASN A 64 -3.52 -2.98 2.80
C ASN A 64 -3.16 -3.94 1.66
N TYR A 65 -3.76 -3.73 0.48
CA TYR A 65 -3.41 -4.47 -0.73
C TYR A 65 -1.97 -4.18 -1.17
N TYR A 66 -1.57 -2.91 -1.24
CA TYR A 66 -0.24 -2.48 -1.65
C TYR A 66 0.84 -3.14 -0.78
N GLU A 67 0.72 -3.08 0.54
CA GLU A 67 1.75 -3.58 1.45
C GLU A 67 1.82 -5.11 1.50
N ARG A 68 0.68 -5.80 1.33
CA ARG A 68 0.56 -7.22 1.70
C ARG A 68 0.22 -8.15 0.55
N ALA A 69 -0.04 -7.64 -0.65
CA ALA A 69 -0.55 -8.45 -1.75
C ALA A 69 0.00 -8.04 -3.11
N ARG A 70 0.17 -6.73 -3.36
CA ARG A 70 0.70 -6.23 -4.62
C ARG A 70 2.16 -6.68 -4.81
N PRO A 71 2.50 -7.38 -5.90
CA PRO A 71 3.89 -7.68 -6.23
C PRO A 71 4.65 -6.41 -6.60
N HIS A 72 5.85 -6.21 -6.06
CA HIS A 72 6.68 -5.05 -6.36
C HIS A 72 7.90 -5.44 -7.19
N GLN A 73 8.00 -4.91 -8.40
CA GLN A 73 9.16 -5.16 -9.28
C GLN A 73 10.49 -4.77 -8.63
N GLY A 74 10.51 -3.63 -7.93
CA GLY A 74 11.68 -3.17 -7.16
C GLY A 74 12.04 -4.06 -5.96
N LEU A 75 11.18 -5.00 -5.59
CA LEU A 75 11.40 -6.00 -4.53
C LEU A 75 11.41 -7.43 -5.08
N HIS A 76 11.81 -7.63 -6.35
CA HIS A 76 11.81 -8.96 -6.99
C HIS A 76 10.46 -9.68 -6.94
N GLN A 77 9.37 -8.93 -7.19
CA GLN A 77 7.98 -9.41 -7.11
C GLN A 77 7.53 -9.82 -5.71
N GLN A 78 8.29 -9.45 -4.67
CA GLN A 78 7.86 -9.61 -3.28
C GLN A 78 6.94 -8.46 -2.85
N MET A 79 6.29 -8.66 -1.71
CA MET A 79 5.43 -7.68 -1.06
C MET A 79 6.24 -6.95 0.02
N PRO A 80 5.99 -5.65 0.29
CA PRO A 80 6.67 -4.90 1.34
C PRO A 80 6.56 -5.55 2.72
N ILE A 81 5.39 -6.07 3.07
CA ILE A 81 5.18 -6.91 4.25
C ILE A 81 5.22 -8.37 3.80
N PRO A 82 6.24 -9.14 4.19
CA PRO A 82 6.37 -10.54 3.80
C PRO A 82 5.17 -11.37 4.27
N GLN A 83 4.66 -12.22 3.38
CA GLN A 83 3.69 -13.25 3.72
C GLN A 83 4.35 -14.62 3.81
N GLN A 84 3.73 -15.53 4.55
CA GLN A 84 4.17 -16.92 4.61
C GLN A 84 4.20 -17.53 3.20
N ARG A 85 5.34 -18.13 2.84
CA ARG A 85 5.49 -18.79 1.55
C ARG A 85 4.52 -19.98 1.48
N VAL A 86 3.73 -19.98 0.42
CA VAL A 86 2.81 -21.06 0.06
C VAL A 86 3.40 -21.88 -1.08
N SER A 87 3.10 -23.18 -1.12
CA SER A 87 3.61 -24.06 -2.18
C SER A 87 3.24 -23.53 -3.56
N ASN A 88 4.14 -23.66 -4.53
CA ASN A 88 3.85 -23.35 -5.93
C ASN A 88 2.78 -24.28 -6.55
N THR A 89 2.49 -25.41 -5.90
CA THR A 89 1.42 -26.33 -6.29
C THR A 89 0.08 -26.02 -5.63
N SER A 90 0.04 -25.09 -4.67
CA SER A 90 -1.21 -24.68 -4.03
C SER A 90 -2.17 -24.05 -5.05
N PRO A 91 -3.49 -24.26 -4.89
CA PRO A 91 -4.49 -23.69 -5.79
C PRO A 91 -4.45 -22.16 -5.77
N ILE A 92 -4.59 -21.56 -6.95
CA ILE A 92 -4.73 -20.11 -7.10
C ILE A 92 -6.18 -19.73 -6.79
N ARG A 93 -6.35 -18.72 -5.96
CA ARG A 93 -7.64 -18.10 -5.65
C ARG A 93 -7.59 -16.63 -6.04
N LYS A 94 -8.77 -16.11 -6.37
CA LYS A 94 -9.01 -14.68 -6.61
C LYS A 94 -9.71 -14.10 -5.38
N ARG A 95 -9.31 -12.91 -4.96
CA ARG A 95 -10.12 -12.05 -4.10
C ARG A 95 -10.26 -10.67 -4.72
N GLU A 96 -11.41 -10.07 -4.52
CA GLU A 96 -11.72 -8.73 -5.02
C GLU A 96 -11.33 -7.70 -3.96
N VAL A 97 -10.64 -6.66 -4.41
CA VAL A 97 -10.27 -5.50 -3.60
C VAL A 97 -10.99 -4.29 -4.19
N LEU A 98 -11.53 -3.44 -3.32
CA LEU A 98 -12.28 -2.23 -3.71
C LEU A 98 -13.43 -2.52 -4.68
N GLY A 99 -14.25 -3.53 -4.37
CA GLY A 99 -15.41 -3.88 -5.19
C GLY A 99 -15.06 -4.45 -6.57
N GLY A 100 -13.87 -5.04 -6.72
CA GLY A 100 -13.46 -5.74 -7.95
C GLY A 100 -12.63 -4.89 -8.92
N ILE A 101 -12.35 -3.63 -8.58
CA ILE A 101 -11.40 -2.78 -9.32
C ILE A 101 -10.04 -3.45 -9.38
N ILE A 102 -9.61 -4.01 -8.26
CA ILE A 102 -8.37 -4.77 -8.16
C ILE A 102 -8.74 -6.24 -7.95
N ASN A 103 -8.21 -7.08 -8.83
CA ASN A 103 -8.34 -8.54 -8.74
C ASN A 103 -7.00 -9.10 -8.24
N ASP A 104 -6.98 -9.50 -6.98
CA ASP A 104 -5.78 -10.07 -6.36
C ASP A 104 -5.79 -11.60 -6.46
N TYR A 105 -4.75 -12.14 -7.06
CA TYR A 105 -4.57 -13.57 -7.27
C TYR A 105 -3.48 -14.09 -6.34
N TYR A 106 -3.87 -14.99 -5.45
CA TYR A 106 -2.98 -15.53 -4.43
C TYR A 106 -3.10 -17.04 -4.36
N ARG A 107 -2.04 -17.71 -3.90
CA ARG A 107 -2.09 -19.14 -3.62
C ARG A 107 -2.59 -19.37 -2.19
N ALA A 108 -3.57 -20.24 -2.03
CA ALA A 108 -4.06 -20.58 -0.70
C ALA A 108 -3.02 -21.42 0.06
N GLN A 109 -2.95 -21.26 1.38
CA GLN A 109 -2.25 -22.24 2.21
C GLN A 109 -2.89 -23.61 1.99
N ALA A 110 -2.07 -24.67 1.92
CA ALA A 110 -2.61 -26.02 1.95
C ALA A 110 -3.40 -26.15 3.24
N SER A 111 -4.67 -26.56 3.14
CA SER A 111 -5.46 -26.87 4.34
C SER A 111 -4.76 -28.01 5.05
N SER A 112 -4.10 -27.72 6.18
CA SER A 112 -3.77 -28.76 7.14
C SER A 112 -5.11 -29.32 7.62
N SER A 113 -5.49 -30.47 7.09
CA SER A 113 -6.57 -31.29 7.64
C SER A 113 -6.14 -31.70 9.03
N LEU A 114 -6.41 -30.87 10.03
CA LEU A 114 -6.30 -31.25 11.43
C LEU A 114 -7.42 -32.26 11.69
N TYR A 115 -7.09 -33.53 11.50
CA TYR A 115 -7.85 -34.63 12.09
C TYR A 115 -7.81 -34.43 13.61
N LEU A 116 -8.95 -34.06 14.19
CA LEU A 116 -9.24 -34.28 15.60
C LEU A 116 -9.49 -35.79 15.75
N HIS A 117 -8.56 -36.46 16.43
CA HIS A 117 -8.76 -37.79 17.01
C HIS A 117 -8.95 -37.65 18.52
#